data_AF-A0A7W1ZS66-F1
#
_entry.id   AF-A0A7W1ZS66-F1
#
_cell.length_a   1.000
_cell.length_b   1.000
_cell.length_c   1.000
_cell.angle_alpha   90.00
_cell.angle_beta   90.00
_cell.angle_gamma   90.00
#
_symmetry.space_group_name_H-M   'P 1'
#
loop_
_entity.id
_entity.type
_entity.pdbx_description
1 polymer ?
#
loop_
_entity_poly.entity_id
_entity_poly.type
_entity_poly.pdbx_seq_one_letter_code
_entity_poly.pdbx_strand_id
1 'polypeptide(L)'
;MNNSDNEKPILHPDGRKAGRAELFSLSNPFLSVGLKQAGILGALLFLLAFADAYWQINGLYWAARCFGGPALPLLGMLKIKTIFESFTLPILVIVLYWVSLGSLAAKMAASGPYKADAAKPAPVILVYLLGLVLVGGLFSIPLWERHRSPGRRVHPPNAIINNLRQIDGAKEQLAIETKLAPGHVITEADLAPYLKDNQLASRYGTARLRYILSPIGTDPYAVLESDWTEHRTGRKPLLIGTNGTIYTLPSYE
;
A
#
# COMPACT_ATOMS: atom_id res chain seq x y z
N MET A 1 8.19 -4.04 -82.99
CA MET A 1 9.63 -4.20 -82.76
C MET A 1 9.85 -4.46 -81.28
N ASN A 2 10.36 -5.67 -80.98
CA ASN A 2 11.23 -6.05 -79.85
C ASN A 2 10.68 -5.91 -78.41
N ASN A 3 10.84 -6.85 -77.48
CA ASN A 3 11.46 -8.16 -77.50
C ASN A 3 10.85 -8.97 -76.33
N SER A 4 10.45 -10.20 -76.60
CA SER A 4 10.03 -11.19 -75.62
C SER A 4 11.19 -12.14 -75.35
N ASP A 5 12.00 -11.85 -74.33
CA ASP A 5 13.06 -12.73 -73.82
C ASP A 5 12.56 -13.26 -72.46
N ASN A 6 11.95 -14.44 -72.35
CA ASN A 6 12.52 -15.79 -72.46
C ASN A 6 13.60 -16.09 -71.39
N GLU A 7 13.24 -15.97 -70.11
CA GLU A 7 14.02 -16.58 -69.03
C GLU A 7 13.71 -18.08 -68.93
N LYS A 8 14.66 -18.89 -69.40
CA LYS A 8 14.71 -20.33 -69.20
C LYS A 8 14.94 -20.65 -67.71
N PRO A 9 14.16 -21.54 -67.09
CA PRO A 9 14.49 -22.06 -65.78
C PRO A 9 15.76 -22.91 -65.85
N ILE A 10 16.77 -22.51 -65.07
CA ILE A 10 18.02 -23.23 -64.89
C ILE A 10 17.72 -24.54 -64.14
N LEU A 11 17.76 -25.66 -64.87
CA LEU A 11 17.72 -27.00 -64.31
C LEU A 11 19.10 -27.33 -63.70
N HIS A 12 19.12 -27.52 -62.38
CA HIS A 12 20.29 -28.02 -61.66
C HIS A 12 20.58 -29.48 -62.09
N PRO A 13 21.82 -29.86 -62.45
CA PRO A 13 22.14 -31.15 -63.07
C PRO A 13 22.14 -32.35 -62.10
N ASP A 14 21.87 -32.16 -60.82
CA ASP A 14 21.76 -33.26 -59.87
C ASP A 14 20.30 -33.69 -59.74
N GLY A 15 19.96 -34.79 -60.42
CA GLY A 15 18.64 -35.44 -60.41
C GLY A 15 18.20 -36.02 -59.06
N ARG A 16 18.57 -35.41 -57.93
CA ARG A 16 17.98 -35.70 -56.63
C ARG A 16 16.78 -34.79 -56.44
N LYS A 17 15.60 -35.40 -56.52
CA LYS A 17 14.34 -34.80 -56.03
C LYS A 17 14.65 -34.16 -54.69
N ALA A 18 14.56 -32.83 -54.61
CA ALA A 18 14.64 -32.11 -53.35
C ALA A 18 13.67 -32.82 -52.40
N GLY A 19 14.25 -33.44 -51.36
CA GLY A 19 13.49 -34.16 -50.35
C GLY A 19 12.37 -33.24 -49.93
N ARG A 20 11.14 -33.66 -50.20
CA ARG A 20 9.94 -33.11 -49.61
C ARG A 20 10.21 -33.20 -48.12
N ALA A 21 10.65 -32.09 -47.52
CA ALA A 21 10.73 -31.97 -46.09
C ALA A 21 9.31 -32.27 -45.63
N GLU A 22 9.10 -33.48 -45.16
CA GLU A 22 7.97 -33.83 -44.31
C GLU A 22 8.16 -32.95 -43.09
N LEU A 23 7.69 -31.71 -43.23
CA LEU A 23 7.26 -30.86 -42.14
C LEU A 23 6.34 -31.75 -41.35
N PHE A 24 6.90 -32.33 -40.29
CA PHE A 24 6.19 -32.98 -39.21
C PHE A 24 5.03 -32.06 -38.85
N SER A 25 3.87 -32.35 -39.40
CA SER A 25 2.62 -31.71 -39.06
C SER A 25 2.39 -32.09 -37.60
N LEU A 26 2.84 -31.23 -36.70
CA LEU A 26 2.55 -31.23 -35.27
C LEU A 26 1.06 -30.89 -35.05
N SER A 27 0.17 -31.52 -35.82
CA SER A 27 -1.24 -31.67 -35.49
C SER A 27 -1.34 -32.78 -34.45
N ASN A 28 -0.73 -32.59 -33.27
CA ASN A 28 -0.90 -33.48 -32.15
C ASN A 28 -2.17 -33.02 -31.39
N PRO A 29 -3.32 -33.69 -31.56
CA PRO A 29 -4.57 -33.30 -30.91
C PRO A 29 -4.46 -33.27 -29.37
N PHE A 30 -3.50 -34.02 -28.81
CA PHE A 30 -3.21 -34.08 -27.38
C PHE A 30 -2.79 -32.73 -26.76
N LEU A 31 -2.06 -31.87 -27.50
CA LEU A 31 -1.62 -30.57 -26.98
C LEU A 31 -2.80 -29.59 -26.80
N SER A 32 -3.81 -29.68 -27.66
CA SER A 32 -5.01 -28.84 -27.57
C SER A 32 -5.94 -29.21 -26.41
N VAL A 33 -5.97 -30.49 -26.04
CA VAL A 33 -6.73 -30.98 -24.88
C VAL A 33 -6.03 -30.59 -23.58
N GLY A 34 -4.70 -30.67 -23.55
CA GLY A 34 -3.88 -30.26 -22.39
C GLY A 34 -4.05 -28.79 -22.01
N LEU A 35 -4.10 -27.87 -22.99
CA LEU A 35 -4.29 -26.44 -22.70
C LEU A 35 -5.67 -26.11 -22.12
N LYS A 36 -6.73 -26.78 -22.59
CA LYS A 36 -8.08 -26.60 -22.04
C LYS A 36 -8.18 -27.12 -20.60
N GLN A 37 -7.54 -28.25 -20.30
CA GLN A 37 -7.51 -28.82 -18.96
C GLN A 37 -6.69 -27.97 -17.99
N ALA A 38 -5.56 -27.42 -18.43
CA ALA A 38 -4.73 -26.53 -17.61
C ALA A 38 -5.48 -25.24 -17.20
N GLY A 39 -6.26 -24.66 -18.11
CA GLY A 39 -7.10 -23.49 -17.81
C GLY A 39 -8.20 -23.78 -16.78
N ILE A 40 -8.88 -24.94 -16.90
CA ILE A 40 -9.91 -25.36 -15.95
C ILE A 40 -9.29 -25.64 -14.57
N LEU A 41 -8.15 -26.33 -14.53
CA LEU A 41 -7.46 -26.64 -13.28
C LEU A 41 -6.98 -25.37 -12.56
N GLY A 42 -6.45 -24.39 -13.32
CA GLY A 42 -6.05 -23.10 -12.77
C GLY A 42 -7.22 -22.31 -12.17
N ALA A 43 -8.37 -22.29 -12.86
CA ALA A 43 -9.59 -21.66 -12.35
C ALA A 43 -10.11 -22.36 -11.08
N LEU A 44 -10.04 -23.70 -11.02
CA LEU A 44 -10.46 -24.49 -9.86
C LEU A 44 -9.56 -24.25 -8.64
N LEU A 45 -8.24 -24.23 -8.83
CA LEU A 45 -7.28 -23.92 -7.77
C LEU A 45 -7.45 -22.49 -7.23
N PHE A 46 -7.73 -21.53 -8.12
CA PHE A 46 -8.03 -20.16 -7.73
C PHE A 46 -9.32 -20.06 -6.89
N LEU A 47 -10.38 -20.75 -7.29
CA LEU A 47 -11.63 -20.81 -6.53
C LEU A 47 -11.45 -21.48 -5.15
N LEU A 48 -10.61 -22.52 -5.06
CA LEU A 48 -10.30 -23.18 -3.79
C LEU A 48 -9.52 -22.27 -2.84
N ALA A 49 -8.49 -21.58 -3.33
CA ALA A 49 -7.74 -20.60 -2.53
C ALA A 49 -8.65 -19.45 -2.06
N PHE A 50 -9.59 -19.03 -2.90
CA PHE A 50 -10.58 -18.01 -2.54
C PHE A 50 -11.58 -18.50 -1.48
N ALA A 51 -12.04 -19.74 -1.58
CA ALA A 51 -12.94 -20.35 -0.60
C ALA A 51 -12.28 -20.46 0.79
N ASP A 52 -10.98 -20.79 0.84
CA ASP A 52 -10.20 -20.84 2.08
C ASP A 52 -10.05 -19.44 2.71
N ALA A 53 -9.66 -18.43 1.92
CA ALA A 53 -9.59 -17.05 2.40
C ALA A 53 -10.95 -16.52 2.89
N TYR A 54 -12.04 -16.84 2.18
CA TYR A 54 -13.40 -16.51 2.59
C TYR A 54 -13.78 -17.17 3.92
N TRP A 55 -13.42 -18.44 4.11
CA TRP A 55 -13.66 -19.16 5.37
C TRP A 55 -12.85 -18.58 6.53
N GLN A 56 -11.59 -18.22 6.33
CA GLN A 56 -10.76 -17.62 7.39
C GLN A 56 -11.31 -16.27 7.85
N ILE A 57 -11.77 -15.42 6.92
CA ILE A 57 -12.35 -14.11 7.24
C ILE A 57 -13.69 -14.26 7.97
N ASN A 58 -14.57 -15.17 7.50
CA ASN A 58 -15.85 -15.41 8.16
C ASN A 58 -15.69 -16.14 9.50
N GLY A 59 -14.68 -17.01 9.63
CA GLY A 59 -14.32 -17.67 10.87
C GLY A 59 -13.89 -16.66 11.94
N LEU A 60 -13.03 -15.69 11.58
CA LEU A 60 -12.68 -14.58 12.47
C LEU A 60 -13.90 -13.73 12.85
N TYR A 61 -14.81 -13.48 11.91
CA TYR A 61 -16.05 -12.76 12.18
C TYR A 61 -16.94 -13.49 13.18
N TRP A 62 -17.10 -14.82 13.02
CA TRP A 62 -17.87 -15.65 13.94
C TRP A 62 -17.22 -15.74 15.32
N ALA A 63 -15.90 -15.92 15.39
CA ALA A 63 -15.16 -15.91 16.65
C ALA A 63 -15.32 -14.57 17.38
N ALA A 64 -15.20 -13.44 16.68
CA ALA A 64 -15.41 -12.11 17.26
C ALA A 64 -16.85 -11.91 17.79
N ARG A 65 -17.84 -12.54 17.15
CA ARG A 65 -19.24 -12.49 17.57
C ARG A 65 -19.54 -13.39 18.78
N CYS A 66 -18.88 -14.53 18.90
CA CYS A 66 -19.03 -15.44 20.04
C CYS A 66 -18.32 -14.95 21.30
N PHE A 67 -17.20 -14.23 21.16
CA PHE A 67 -16.38 -13.79 22.31
C PHE A 67 -16.57 -12.30 22.68
N GLY A 68 -17.30 -11.51 21.88
CA GLY A 68 -17.61 -10.11 22.17
C GLY A 68 -18.96 -9.94 22.86
N GLY A 69 -18.95 -9.54 24.14
CA GLY A 69 -20.17 -9.21 24.90
C GLY A 69 -21.05 -8.11 24.26
N PRO A 70 -22.29 -7.90 24.78
CA PRO A 70 -23.40 -7.22 24.08
C PRO A 70 -23.20 -5.73 23.72
N ALA A 71 -22.05 -5.12 23.98
CA ALA A 71 -21.81 -3.68 23.78
C ALA A 71 -21.05 -3.32 22.49
N LEU A 72 -20.64 -4.27 21.66
CA LEU A 72 -19.81 -4.05 20.46
C LEU A 72 -20.46 -4.19 19.05
N PRO A 73 -21.75 -4.48 18.84
CA PRO A 73 -22.20 -4.88 17.50
C PRO A 73 -22.42 -3.73 16.49
N LEU A 74 -22.73 -2.50 16.93
CA LEU A 74 -23.18 -1.44 15.99
C LEU A 74 -22.06 -0.73 15.22
N LEU A 75 -20.89 -0.52 15.84
CA LEU A 75 -19.74 0.13 15.17
C LEU A 75 -18.95 -0.84 14.28
N GLY A 76 -19.01 -2.16 14.56
CA GLY A 76 -18.41 -3.20 13.73
C GLY A 76 -19.18 -3.43 12.42
N MET A 77 -20.51 -3.42 12.46
CA MET A 77 -21.36 -3.69 11.28
C MET A 77 -21.19 -2.65 10.17
N LEU A 78 -21.03 -1.36 10.50
CA LEU A 78 -20.84 -0.30 9.51
C LEU A 78 -19.48 -0.40 8.79
N LYS A 79 -18.43 -0.87 9.47
CA LYS A 79 -17.10 -1.01 8.84
C LYS A 79 -17.00 -2.23 7.93
N ILE A 80 -17.66 -3.33 8.28
CA ILE A 80 -17.57 -4.58 7.51
C ILE A 80 -18.26 -4.43 6.15
N LYS A 81 -19.38 -3.71 6.07
CA LYS A 81 -20.07 -3.45 4.80
C LYS A 81 -19.19 -2.65 3.83
N THR A 82 -18.55 -1.58 4.31
CA THR A 82 -17.65 -0.76 3.48
C THR A 82 -16.43 -1.54 3.00
N ILE A 83 -15.90 -2.44 3.84
CA ILE A 83 -14.80 -3.33 3.47
C ILE A 83 -15.25 -4.31 2.38
N PHE A 84 -16.42 -4.93 2.52
CA PHE A 84 -16.95 -5.89 1.55
C PHE A 84 -17.27 -5.26 0.19
N GLU A 85 -17.86 -4.06 0.17
CA GLU A 85 -18.10 -3.29 -1.05
C GLU A 85 -16.79 -2.86 -1.75
N SER A 86 -15.72 -2.66 -0.98
CA SER A 86 -14.40 -2.30 -1.54
C SER A 86 -13.70 -3.47 -2.25
N PHE A 87 -14.01 -4.72 -1.89
CA PHE A 87 -13.36 -5.90 -2.47
C PHE A 87 -14.17 -6.57 -3.58
N THR A 88 -15.50 -6.44 -3.56
CA THR A 88 -16.38 -7.09 -4.55
C THR A 88 -16.18 -6.55 -5.96
N LEU A 89 -16.06 -5.23 -6.12
CA LEU A 89 -15.84 -4.60 -7.43
C LEU A 89 -14.51 -5.01 -8.10
N PRO A 90 -13.33 -4.94 -7.45
CA PRO A 90 -12.09 -5.34 -8.09
C PRO A 90 -12.05 -6.83 -8.44
N ILE A 91 -12.63 -7.70 -7.60
CA ILE A 91 -12.73 -9.14 -7.90
C ILE A 91 -13.58 -9.37 -9.15
N LEU A 92 -14.73 -8.70 -9.26
CA LEU A 92 -15.59 -8.79 -10.44
C LEU A 92 -14.85 -8.37 -11.71
N VAL A 93 -14.10 -7.26 -11.65
CA VAL A 93 -13.29 -6.77 -12.78
C VAL A 93 -12.21 -7.79 -13.19
N ILE A 94 -11.52 -8.41 -12.23
CA ILE A 94 -10.52 -9.44 -12.52
C ILE A 94 -11.16 -10.66 -13.19
N VAL A 95 -12.29 -11.14 -12.69
CA VAL A 95 -12.99 -12.29 -13.26
C VAL A 95 -13.45 -11.98 -14.69
N LEU A 96 -14.06 -10.81 -14.92
CA LEU A 96 -14.49 -10.38 -16.26
C LEU A 96 -13.31 -10.24 -17.23
N TYR A 97 -12.18 -9.72 -16.75
CA TYR A 97 -10.94 -9.65 -17.53
C TYR A 97 -10.49 -11.04 -17.99
N TRP A 98 -10.37 -12.02 -17.08
CA TRP A 98 -9.97 -13.39 -17.43
C TRP A 98 -10.96 -14.09 -18.37
N VAL A 99 -12.26 -13.89 -18.19
CA VAL A 99 -13.30 -14.43 -19.09
C VAL A 99 -13.16 -13.84 -20.50
N SER A 100 -12.95 -12.52 -20.61
CA SER A 100 -12.74 -11.85 -21.90
C SER A 100 -11.47 -12.35 -22.60
N LEU A 101 -10.41 -12.60 -21.83
CA LEU A 101 -9.13 -13.12 -22.31
C LEU A 101 -9.26 -14.54 -22.85
N GLY A 102 -9.99 -15.41 -22.12
CA GLY A 102 -10.29 -16.77 -22.56
C GLY A 102 -11.11 -16.80 -23.86
N SER A 103 -12.10 -15.91 -24.00
CA SER A 103 -12.90 -15.79 -25.23
C SER A 103 -12.06 -15.34 -26.43
N LEU A 104 -11.15 -14.39 -26.23
CA LEU A 104 -10.24 -13.92 -27.27
C LEU A 104 -9.28 -15.04 -27.70
N ALA A 105 -8.68 -15.75 -26.75
CA ALA A 105 -7.80 -16.89 -27.03
C ALA A 105 -8.53 -18.00 -27.81
N ALA A 106 -9.78 -18.31 -27.45
CA ALA A 106 -10.59 -19.29 -28.17
C ALA A 106 -10.89 -18.86 -29.61
N LYS A 107 -11.19 -17.58 -29.85
CA LYS A 107 -11.38 -17.03 -31.21
C LYS A 107 -10.10 -17.11 -32.05
N MET A 108 -8.94 -16.81 -31.47
CA MET A 108 -7.65 -16.93 -32.17
C MET A 108 -7.28 -18.38 -32.48
N ALA A 109 -7.62 -19.32 -31.59
CA ALA A 109 -7.41 -20.74 -31.86
C ALA A 109 -8.33 -21.26 -32.99
N ALA A 110 -9.54 -20.70 -33.12
CA ALA A 110 -10.48 -21.07 -34.17
C ALA A 110 -10.10 -20.52 -35.56
N SER A 111 -9.34 -19.41 -35.64
CA SER A 111 -8.91 -18.82 -36.91
C SER A 111 -7.83 -19.62 -37.68
N GLY A 112 -7.45 -20.79 -37.19
CA GLY A 112 -6.45 -21.65 -37.83
C GLY A 112 -5.01 -21.18 -37.58
N PRO A 113 -4.01 -22.00 -37.96
CA PRO A 113 -2.61 -21.67 -37.75
C PRO A 113 -2.29 -20.39 -38.51
N TYR A 114 -1.99 -19.33 -37.76
CA TYR A 114 -1.45 -18.09 -38.30
C TYR A 114 -0.22 -18.50 -39.11
N LYS A 115 -0.27 -18.37 -40.44
CA LYS A 115 0.93 -18.53 -41.26
C LYS A 115 1.88 -17.45 -40.77
N ALA A 116 2.90 -17.87 -40.04
CA ALA A 116 3.92 -17.01 -39.48
C ALA A 116 4.79 -16.53 -40.64
N ASP A 117 4.27 -15.62 -41.45
CA ASP A 117 5.12 -14.78 -42.26
C ASP A 117 5.97 -14.00 -41.25
N ALA A 118 7.28 -14.20 -41.30
CA ALA A 118 8.27 -13.93 -40.24
C ALA A 118 8.45 -12.44 -39.86
N ALA A 119 7.46 -11.59 -40.10
CA ALA A 119 7.48 -10.17 -39.84
C ALA A 119 6.34 -9.78 -38.88
N LYS A 120 6.70 -9.70 -37.59
CA LYS A 120 6.10 -8.88 -36.51
C LYS A 120 5.00 -9.55 -35.65
N PRO A 121 5.36 -10.24 -34.55
CA PRO A 121 4.43 -10.48 -33.44
C PRO A 121 4.29 -9.21 -32.57
N ALA A 122 3.88 -8.08 -33.17
CA ALA A 122 3.96 -6.77 -32.50
C ALA A 122 2.71 -6.37 -31.66
N PRO A 123 1.46 -6.62 -32.09
CA PRO A 123 0.33 -5.99 -31.39
C PRO A 123 -0.19 -6.78 -30.18
N VAL A 124 -0.20 -8.12 -30.23
CA VAL A 124 -0.87 -8.94 -29.18
C VAL A 124 -0.07 -8.99 -27.87
N ILE A 125 1.26 -9.15 -27.98
CA ILE A 125 2.15 -9.15 -26.81
C ILE A 125 2.13 -7.77 -26.14
N LEU A 126 2.06 -6.69 -26.93
CA LEU A 126 1.97 -5.32 -26.43
C LEU A 126 0.68 -5.09 -25.62
N VAL A 127 -0.46 -5.58 -26.11
CA VAL A 127 -1.74 -5.49 -25.37
C VAL A 127 -1.67 -6.24 -24.04
N TYR A 128 -1.02 -7.41 -24.02
CA TYR A 128 -0.82 -8.19 -22.80
C TYR A 128 0.06 -7.47 -21.77
N LEU A 129 1.19 -6.91 -22.21
CA LEU A 129 2.11 -6.18 -21.33
C LEU A 129 1.46 -4.88 -20.81
N LEU A 130 0.71 -4.17 -21.64
CA LEU A 130 0.00 -2.95 -21.24
C LEU A 130 -1.08 -3.25 -20.19
N GLY A 131 -1.85 -4.33 -20.37
CA GLY A 131 -2.85 -4.78 -19.41
C GLY A 131 -2.24 -5.14 -18.05
N LEU A 132 -1.11 -5.83 -18.04
CA LEU A 132 -0.40 -6.21 -16.81
C LEU A 132 0.13 -5.00 -16.04
N VAL A 133 0.68 -4.00 -16.75
CA VAL A 133 1.18 -2.75 -16.14
C VAL A 133 0.04 -1.90 -15.56
N LEU A 134 -1.10 -1.81 -16.24
CA LEU A 134 -2.24 -1.04 -15.73
C LEU A 134 -2.87 -1.68 -14.49
N VAL A 135 -3.02 -3.01 -14.49
CA VAL A 135 -3.52 -3.75 -13.31
C VAL A 135 -2.51 -3.66 -12.18
N GLY A 136 -1.22 -3.94 -12.43
CA GLY A 136 -0.16 -3.83 -11.43
C GLY A 136 -0.03 -2.42 -10.86
N GLY A 137 -0.13 -1.39 -11.69
CA GLY A 137 -0.11 0.01 -11.28
C GLY A 137 -1.27 0.38 -10.36
N LEU A 138 -2.49 -0.09 -10.65
CA LEU A 138 -3.66 0.15 -9.78
C LEU A 138 -3.53 -0.52 -8.41
N PHE A 139 -2.90 -1.70 -8.34
CA PHE A 139 -2.59 -2.39 -7.08
C PHE A 139 -1.37 -1.81 -6.36
N SER A 140 -0.50 -1.10 -7.08
CA SER A 140 0.70 -0.46 -6.51
C SER A 140 0.40 0.92 -5.93
N ILE A 141 -0.81 1.47 -6.14
CA ILE A 141 -1.28 2.63 -5.37
C ILE A 141 -1.58 2.11 -3.97
N PRO A 142 -0.66 2.30 -3.02
CA PRO A 142 -0.93 1.90 -1.67
C PRO A 142 -2.07 2.77 -1.16
N LEU A 143 -2.96 2.19 -0.36
CA LEU A 143 -3.90 2.88 0.51
C LEU A 143 -3.19 3.80 1.55
N TRP A 144 -2.08 4.48 1.21
CA TRP A 144 -1.30 5.33 2.10
C TRP A 144 -2.03 6.60 2.51
N GLU A 145 -3.11 6.98 1.83
CA GLU A 145 -3.93 8.13 2.25
C GLU A 145 -4.87 7.85 3.42
N ARG A 146 -5.05 6.60 3.86
CA ARG A 146 -5.84 6.30 5.08
C ARG A 146 -5.09 6.49 6.40
N HIS A 147 -3.81 6.85 6.38
CA HIS A 147 -3.06 7.12 7.62
C HIS A 147 -2.95 8.60 8.00
N ARG A 148 -3.39 9.53 7.13
CA ARG A 148 -3.74 10.88 7.60
C ARG A 148 -5.19 10.86 8.05
N SER A 149 -5.46 10.24 9.18
CA SER A 149 -6.66 10.61 9.94
C SER A 149 -6.42 12.05 10.43
N PRO A 150 -7.19 13.09 10.01
CA PRO A 150 -7.17 14.42 10.64
C PRO A 150 -7.71 14.41 12.08
N GLY A 151 -7.61 13.28 12.77
CA GLY A 151 -8.15 13.02 14.09
C GLY A 151 -7.38 11.94 14.85
N ARG A 152 -6.10 11.66 14.50
CA ARG A 152 -5.22 10.92 15.41
C ARG A 152 -4.99 11.84 16.61
N ARG A 153 -5.90 11.75 17.58
CA ARG A 153 -5.77 12.38 18.89
C ARG A 153 -4.46 11.86 19.44
N VAL A 154 -3.41 12.66 19.32
CA VAL A 154 -2.13 12.37 19.95
C VAL A 154 -2.48 12.26 21.42
N HIS A 155 -2.16 11.12 22.04
CA HIS A 155 -2.32 11.03 23.48
C HIS A 155 -1.55 12.23 24.07
N PRO A 156 -2.17 13.11 24.85
CA PRO A 156 -1.56 14.32 25.39
C PRO A 156 -0.17 14.16 25.99
N PRO A 157 0.15 13.04 26.68
CA PRO A 157 1.53 12.76 27.06
C PRO A 157 2.46 12.84 25.84
N ASN A 158 2.12 12.20 24.73
CA ASN A 158 2.93 12.18 23.51
C ASN A 158 3.12 13.58 22.91
N ALA A 159 2.13 14.47 22.99
CA ALA A 159 2.28 15.83 22.47
C ALA A 159 3.18 16.67 23.37
N ILE A 160 3.01 16.57 24.70
CA ILE A 160 3.88 17.23 25.67
C ILE A 160 5.32 16.73 25.52
N ILE A 161 5.51 15.40 25.41
CA ILE A 161 6.82 14.78 25.16
C ILE A 161 7.42 15.27 23.84
N ASN A 162 6.62 15.39 22.77
CA ASN A 162 7.11 15.90 21.51
C ASN A 162 7.56 17.37 21.60
N ASN A 163 6.82 18.20 22.34
CA ASN A 163 7.23 19.58 22.61
C ASN A 163 8.52 19.62 23.45
N LEU A 164 8.65 18.76 24.46
CA LEU A 164 9.90 18.64 25.24
C LEU A 164 11.09 18.27 24.36
N ARG A 165 10.91 17.35 23.39
CA ARG A 165 11.96 17.02 22.41
C ARG A 165 12.34 18.18 21.51
N GLN A 166 11.37 19.01 21.10
CA GLN A 166 11.67 20.20 20.31
C GLN A 166 12.45 21.23 21.13
N ILE A 167 12.07 21.44 22.38
CA ILE A 167 12.80 22.32 23.31
C ILE A 167 14.21 21.81 23.52
N ASP A 168 14.38 20.50 23.74
CA ASP A 168 15.68 19.90 23.98
C ASP A 168 16.62 20.04 22.78
N GLY A 169 16.15 19.70 21.58
CA GLY A 169 16.92 19.91 20.34
C GLY A 169 17.25 21.38 20.08
N ALA A 170 16.34 22.30 20.42
CA ALA A 170 16.58 23.74 20.32
C ALA A 170 17.65 24.22 21.33
N LYS A 171 17.68 23.66 22.55
CA LYS A 171 18.74 23.93 23.53
C LYS A 171 20.10 23.46 23.03
N GLU A 172 20.16 22.24 22.48
CA GLU A 172 21.40 21.68 21.92
C GLU A 172 21.91 22.54 20.76
N GLN A 173 21.02 22.96 19.87
CA GLN A 173 21.40 23.82 18.76
C GLN A 173 21.92 25.18 19.24
N LEU A 174 21.21 25.84 20.17
CA LEU A 174 21.67 27.09 20.78
C LEU A 174 23.06 26.91 21.42
N ALA A 175 23.27 25.82 22.15
CA ALA A 175 24.55 25.53 22.81
C ALA A 175 25.71 25.41 21.80
N ILE A 176 25.48 24.77 20.66
CA ILE A 176 26.48 24.61 19.59
C ILE A 176 26.79 25.96 18.94
N GLU A 177 25.77 26.75 18.60
CA GLU A 177 25.96 28.02 17.87
C GLU A 177 26.65 29.09 18.74
N THR A 178 26.29 29.16 20.01
CA THR A 178 26.80 30.18 20.94
C THR A 178 27.98 29.68 21.80
N LYS A 179 28.36 28.39 21.66
CA LYS A 179 29.43 27.73 22.42
C LYS A 179 29.24 27.84 23.93
N LEU A 180 27.99 27.71 24.39
CA LEU A 180 27.68 27.79 25.82
C LEU A 180 28.19 26.56 26.56
N ALA A 181 28.71 26.80 27.76
CA ALA A 181 29.15 25.73 28.65
C ALA A 181 27.94 24.96 29.24
N PRO A 182 28.11 23.67 29.58
CA PRO A 182 27.13 22.94 30.37
C PRO A 182 26.80 23.68 31.67
N GLY A 183 25.53 23.68 32.08
CA GLY A 183 25.06 24.39 33.26
C GLY A 183 24.67 25.86 33.04
N HIS A 184 24.85 26.41 31.83
CA HIS A 184 24.31 27.74 31.51
C HIS A 184 22.77 27.73 31.57
N VAL A 185 22.20 28.73 32.25
CA VAL A 185 20.74 28.90 32.38
C VAL A 185 20.21 29.58 31.13
N ILE A 186 19.35 28.89 30.38
CA ILE A 186 18.76 29.40 29.14
C ILE A 186 17.45 30.12 29.45
N THR A 187 17.20 31.25 28.80
CA THR A 187 15.91 31.95 28.87
C THR A 187 15.02 31.63 27.67
N GLU A 188 13.71 31.85 27.80
CA GLU A 188 12.77 31.65 26.68
C GLU A 188 13.09 32.55 25.47
N ALA A 189 13.63 33.74 25.70
CA ALA A 189 14.03 34.66 24.64
C ALA A 189 15.17 34.09 23.77
N ASP A 190 16.11 33.37 24.39
CA ASP A 190 17.24 32.76 23.69
C ASP A 190 16.80 31.56 22.83
N LEU A 191 15.75 30.85 23.27
CA LEU A 191 15.18 29.68 22.59
C LEU A 191 14.19 30.05 21.49
N ALA A 192 13.52 31.21 21.59
CA ALA A 192 12.54 31.66 20.62
C ALA A 192 12.95 31.46 19.15
N PRO A 193 14.14 31.88 18.67
CA PRO A 193 14.50 31.73 17.25
C PRO A 193 14.63 30.27 16.77
N TYR A 194 14.74 29.30 17.67
CA TYR A 194 14.87 27.88 17.35
C TYR A 194 13.55 27.11 17.48
N LEU A 195 12.50 27.75 18.00
CA LEU A 195 11.19 27.15 18.18
C LEU A 195 10.28 27.45 16.99
N LYS A 196 9.41 26.50 16.67
CA LYS A 196 8.34 26.72 15.70
C LYS A 196 7.41 27.82 16.24
N ASP A 197 7.22 28.88 15.47
CA ASP A 197 6.41 30.06 15.81
C ASP A 197 7.02 31.02 16.85
N ASN A 198 8.32 30.88 17.15
CA ASN A 198 9.07 31.73 18.08
C ASN A 198 8.50 31.82 19.51
N GLN A 199 7.75 30.80 19.93
CA GLN A 199 7.11 30.76 21.25
C GLN A 199 7.14 29.36 21.82
N LEU A 200 7.27 29.25 23.15
CA LEU A 200 7.00 27.98 23.82
C LEU A 200 5.49 27.71 23.77
N ALA A 201 5.14 26.46 23.45
CA ALA A 201 3.75 26.04 23.51
C ALA A 201 3.25 26.20 24.96
N SER A 202 2.35 27.15 25.23
CA SER A 202 1.86 27.40 26.60
C SER A 202 0.59 26.61 26.94
N ARG A 203 0.02 25.90 25.95
CA ARG A 203 -1.29 25.23 26.09
C ARG A 203 -1.33 23.93 25.31
N TYR A 204 -2.01 22.95 25.89
CA TYR A 204 -2.46 21.75 25.19
C TYR A 204 -3.93 21.49 25.50
N GLY A 205 -4.78 21.62 24.48
CA GLY A 205 -6.24 21.57 24.67
C GLY A 205 -6.71 22.66 25.64
N THR A 206 -7.37 22.25 26.73
CA THR A 206 -7.88 23.13 27.78
C THR A 206 -6.91 23.33 28.94
N ALA A 207 -5.83 22.55 29.02
CA ALA A 207 -4.92 22.60 30.16
C ALA A 207 -3.82 23.64 29.98
N ARG A 208 -3.48 24.28 31.10
CA ARG A 208 -2.29 25.13 31.23
C ARG A 208 -1.09 24.26 31.57
N LEU A 209 -0.02 24.46 30.82
CA LEU A 209 1.25 23.76 30.96
C LEU A 209 2.36 24.78 31.13
N ARG A 210 3.26 24.51 32.07
CA ARG A 210 4.48 25.29 32.26
C ARG A 210 5.68 24.42 31.95
N TYR A 211 6.43 24.84 30.93
CA TYR A 211 7.71 24.24 30.58
C TYR A 211 8.80 24.87 31.44
N ILE A 212 9.60 24.04 32.10
CA ILE A 212 10.74 24.47 32.89
C ILE A 212 12.00 24.18 32.09
N LEU A 213 12.67 25.25 31.69
CA LEU A 213 13.93 25.21 30.97
C LEU A 213 15.05 24.91 31.97
N SER A 214 15.46 23.65 32.04
CA SER A 214 16.66 23.25 32.76
C SER A 214 17.92 23.81 32.08
N PRO A 215 19.04 23.96 32.80
CA PRO A 215 20.32 24.36 32.20
C PRO A 215 20.77 23.45 31.05
N ILE A 216 21.76 23.91 30.28
CA ILE A 216 22.39 23.08 29.22
C ILE A 216 22.98 21.80 29.82
N GLY A 217 22.67 20.65 29.21
CA GLY A 217 23.11 19.33 29.69
C GLY A 217 22.17 18.71 30.73
N THR A 218 21.01 19.29 30.99
CA THR A 218 19.94 18.68 31.80
C THR A 218 18.63 18.71 31.02
N ASP A 219 17.90 17.60 31.03
CA ASP A 219 16.65 17.48 30.28
C ASP A 219 15.60 18.52 30.75
N PRO A 220 14.86 19.14 29.83
CA PRO A 220 13.71 19.95 30.18
C PRO A 220 12.55 19.07 30.67
N TYR A 221 11.68 19.65 31.48
CA TYR A 221 10.46 18.98 31.93
C TYR A 221 9.27 19.96 31.91
N ALA A 222 8.07 19.40 31.92
CA ALA A 222 6.83 20.18 31.94
C ALA A 222 6.02 19.84 33.19
N VAL A 223 5.41 20.85 33.79
CA VAL A 223 4.47 20.70 34.91
C VAL A 223 3.08 21.08 34.42
N LEU A 224 2.12 20.22 34.69
CA LEU A 224 0.71 20.49 34.43
C LEU A 224 0.16 21.41 35.53
N GLU A 225 -0.27 22.63 35.19
CA GLU A 225 -0.75 23.62 36.18
C GLU A 225 -2.25 23.55 36.44
N SER A 226 -2.98 22.79 35.63
CA SER A 226 -4.43 22.64 35.76
C SER A 226 -4.83 21.21 35.43
N ASP A 227 -5.83 20.70 36.13
CA ASP A 227 -6.40 19.39 35.80
C ASP A 227 -6.80 19.33 34.33
N TRP A 228 -6.41 18.24 33.70
CA TRP A 228 -6.68 18.02 32.31
C TRP A 228 -7.69 16.90 32.13
N THR A 229 -8.82 17.28 31.52
CA THR A 229 -9.93 16.37 31.21
C THR A 229 -10.09 16.27 29.69
N GLU A 230 -10.03 15.06 29.16
CA GLU A 230 -10.40 14.83 27.76
C GLU A 230 -11.92 14.70 27.68
N HIS A 231 -12.58 15.73 27.15
CA HIS A 231 -13.98 15.61 26.76
C HIS A 231 -14.08 14.77 25.49
N ARG A 232 -14.57 13.53 25.64
CA ARG A 232 -14.97 12.70 24.52
C ARG A 232 -16.47 12.88 24.30
N THR A 233 -16.85 13.34 23.11
CA THR A 233 -18.26 13.50 22.73
C THR A 233 -19.01 12.18 22.98
N GLY A 234 -20.05 12.22 23.82
CA GLY A 234 -20.85 11.04 24.18
C GLY A 234 -20.26 10.12 25.26
N ARG A 235 -19.18 10.51 25.95
CA ARG A 235 -18.66 9.79 27.13
C ARG A 235 -18.38 10.73 28.30
N LYS A 236 -18.41 10.19 29.51
CA LYS A 236 -17.98 10.93 30.71
C LYS A 236 -16.54 11.39 30.53
N PRO A 237 -16.19 12.62 30.95
CA PRO A 237 -14.82 13.11 30.88
C PRO A 237 -13.90 12.16 31.66
N LEU A 238 -12.79 11.77 31.04
CA LEU A 238 -11.75 11.00 31.71
C LEU A 238 -10.71 12.00 32.22
N LEU A 239 -10.47 12.01 33.54
CA LEU A 239 -9.31 12.65 34.12
C LEU A 239 -8.09 11.84 33.72
N ILE A 240 -7.16 12.47 33.00
CA ILE A 240 -5.97 11.79 32.48
C ILE A 240 -4.70 12.42 33.06
N GLY A 241 -4.76 13.66 33.52
CA GLY A 241 -3.68 14.29 34.29
C GLY A 241 -4.23 15.25 35.32
N THR A 242 -3.63 15.26 36.51
CA THR A 242 -3.97 16.16 37.61
C THR A 242 -2.95 17.29 37.70
N ASN A 243 -3.36 18.43 38.26
CA ASN A 243 -2.45 19.52 38.59
C ASN A 243 -1.24 18.99 39.39
N GLY A 244 -0.03 19.43 39.01
CA GLY A 244 1.24 18.99 39.57
C GLY A 244 1.84 17.75 38.90
N THR A 245 1.18 17.15 37.91
CA THR A 245 1.78 16.05 37.13
C THR A 245 3.02 16.56 36.40
N ILE A 246 4.16 15.88 36.61
CA ILE A 246 5.44 16.20 35.97
C ILE A 246 5.65 15.27 34.78
N TYR A 247 5.98 15.84 33.62
CA TYR A 247 6.36 15.13 32.42
C TYR A 247 7.85 15.34 32.16
N THR A 248 8.62 14.26 32.18
CA THR A 248 10.05 14.25 31.84
C THR A 248 10.26 13.51 30.52
N LEU A 249 11.35 13.81 29.84
CA LEU A 249 11.81 12.96 28.75
C LEU A 249 12.23 11.59 29.32
N PRO A 250 11.99 10.49 28.58
CA PRO A 250 12.54 9.19 28.98
C PRO A 250 14.06 9.27 28.89
N SER A 251 14.75 8.97 29.98
CA SER A 251 16.21 8.91 29.99
C SER A 251 16.68 7.81 29.04
N TYR A 252 17.61 8.17 28.14
CA TYR A 252 18.33 7.20 27.34
C TYR A 252 19.48 6.67 28.20
N GLU A 253 19.20 5.63 28.98
CA GLU A 253 20.24 4.81 29.65
C GLU A 253 20.99 3.94 28.64
#